data_AF-A0A7W0PA93-F1
#
_entry.id   AF-A0A7W0PA93-F1
#
_cell.length_a   1.000
_cell.length_b   1.000
_cell.length_c   1.000
_cell.angle_alpha   90.00
_cell.angle_beta   90.00
_cell.angle_gamma   90.00
#
_symmetry.space_group_name_H-M   'P 1'
#
loop_
_entity.id
_entity.type
_entity.pdbx_description
1 polymer ?
#
loop_
_entity_poly.entity_id
_entity_poly.type
_entity_poly.pdbx_seq_one_letter_code
_entity_poly.pdbx_strand_id
1 'polypeptide(L)'
;MSTLWDTTGTEVVKALGAARRNGAAVTSGLALTFVVVAEEKQVEMAEKAATTAAAMHPCRLVMVVRRENTAPTPRLDAEVSVGGRLGPGEAVQLRMYGRLALHAESVVLPLLAPDAPVVTWWPGRAPERLATDGLGVLAERRVTDCAVHDNALEALRIRATDYAPGDTDLAWTRITSWRSMLAAAVDSAGSPGSPSVAVAGGEVYGRPDSASAALLAGWLSSRLFTRVKVVQPDGGAPHENGQPDAAGISGVRLDLDGADPIYIHHRGGVGVVSRAGRPDSTAALAEREIGELLGEELRRLDADELYCEALAAATGTSGLGGRAPTRSLIWEDPATSEDKAPLGTAAEAKAIGRSKK
;
A
#
# COMPACT_ATOMS: atom_id res chain seq x y z
N MET A 1 -26.79 6.80 13.00
CA MET A 1 -26.53 6.53 11.58
C MET A 1 -27.65 7.17 10.77
N SER A 2 -27.33 7.90 9.71
CA SER A 2 -28.28 8.58 8.83
C SER A 2 -27.96 8.23 7.39
N THR A 3 -28.93 7.72 6.65
CA THR A 3 -28.80 7.39 5.22
C THR A 3 -29.52 8.44 4.40
N LEU A 4 -28.84 8.96 3.38
CA LEU A 4 -29.34 9.95 2.43
C LEU A 4 -29.34 9.32 1.03
N TRP A 5 -30.47 9.43 0.33
CA TRP A 5 -30.65 8.91 -1.02
C TRP A 5 -30.82 10.07 -1.99
N ASP A 6 -30.17 9.99 -3.16
CA ASP A 6 -30.22 11.03 -4.20
C ASP A 6 -30.03 12.44 -3.63
N THR A 7 -28.88 12.63 -2.97
CA THR A 7 -28.58 13.79 -2.13
C THR A 7 -27.51 14.70 -2.74
N THR A 8 -27.18 15.78 -2.05
CA THR A 8 -26.10 16.71 -2.42
C THR A 8 -24.98 16.71 -1.39
N GLY A 9 -23.75 17.08 -1.78
CA GLY A 9 -22.64 17.22 -0.84
C GLY A 9 -22.95 18.15 0.35
N THR A 10 -23.72 19.21 0.11
CA THR A 10 -24.18 20.13 1.16
C THR A 10 -25.09 19.43 2.19
N GLU A 11 -25.99 18.56 1.76
CA GLU A 11 -26.84 17.79 2.66
C GLU A 11 -26.04 16.76 3.47
N VAL A 12 -25.02 16.13 2.86
CA VAL A 12 -24.10 15.24 3.57
C VAL A 12 -23.33 15.98 4.67
N VAL A 13 -22.81 17.18 4.39
CA VAL A 13 -22.14 18.03 5.39
C VAL A 13 -23.08 18.40 6.53
N LYS A 14 -24.34 18.77 6.21
CA LYS A 14 -25.37 19.07 7.22
C LYS A 14 -25.68 17.84 8.09
N ALA A 15 -25.79 16.66 7.48
CA ALA A 15 -26.04 15.41 8.17
C ALA A 15 -24.87 15.04 9.10
N LEU A 16 -23.62 15.20 8.64
CA LEU A 16 -22.43 15.00 9.48
C LEU A 16 -22.42 15.96 10.67
N GLY A 17 -22.68 17.26 10.44
CA GLY A 17 -22.79 18.24 11.51
C GLY A 17 -23.90 17.92 12.52
N ALA A 18 -25.04 17.39 12.07
CA ALA A 18 -26.12 16.95 12.94
C ALA A 18 -25.75 15.69 13.75
N ALA A 19 -25.12 14.70 13.12
CA ALA A 19 -24.65 13.49 13.78
C ALA A 19 -23.63 13.81 14.89
N ARG A 20 -22.72 14.77 14.65
CA ARG A 20 -21.75 15.25 15.66
C ARG A 20 -22.43 15.87 16.88
N ARG A 21 -23.46 16.70 16.69
CA ARG A 21 -24.22 17.31 17.80
C ARG A 21 -24.96 16.27 18.64
N ASN A 22 -25.44 15.20 18.02
CA ASN A 22 -26.18 14.14 18.69
C ASN A 22 -25.25 13.12 19.38
N GLY A 23 -24.03 12.93 18.85
CA GLY A 23 -23.01 12.05 19.40
C GLY A 23 -22.25 12.72 20.55
N ALA A 24 -22.88 12.84 21.72
CA ALA A 24 -22.39 13.58 22.90
C ALA A 24 -21.09 13.03 23.57
N ALA A 25 -20.22 12.30 22.86
CA ALA A 25 -19.00 11.72 23.43
C ALA A 25 -17.78 11.62 22.49
N VAL A 26 -17.87 12.04 21.21
CA VAL A 26 -16.72 11.95 20.29
C VAL A 26 -16.00 13.30 20.21
N THR A 27 -15.43 13.73 21.34
CA THR A 27 -14.49 14.87 21.40
C THR A 27 -13.06 14.36 21.27
N SER A 28 -12.81 13.51 20.28
CA SER A 28 -11.45 13.17 19.87
C SER A 28 -11.04 14.19 18.81
N GLY A 29 -9.95 14.93 19.07
CA GLY A 29 -9.32 15.75 18.02
C GLY A 29 -8.97 14.83 16.87
N LEU A 30 -9.56 15.06 15.69
CA LEU A 30 -9.27 14.27 14.51
C LEU A 30 -7.79 14.48 14.16
N ALA A 31 -7.00 13.41 14.13
CA ALA A 31 -5.59 13.51 13.78
C ALA A 31 -5.38 13.57 12.26
N LEU A 32 -6.31 13.03 11.48
CA LEU A 32 -6.28 13.00 10.02
C LEU A 32 -7.67 12.74 9.42
N THR A 33 -7.82 12.99 8.11
CA THR A 33 -8.92 12.48 7.30
C THR A 33 -8.42 11.29 6.47
N PHE A 34 -9.03 10.12 6.64
CA PHE A 34 -8.69 8.92 5.89
C PHE A 34 -9.72 8.72 4.76
N VAL A 35 -9.29 8.96 3.53
CA VAL A 35 -10.08 8.82 2.32
C VAL A 35 -9.82 7.45 1.68
N VAL A 36 -10.88 6.68 1.45
CA VAL A 36 -10.80 5.35 0.82
C VAL A 36 -11.51 5.38 -0.51
N VAL A 37 -10.82 5.08 -1.60
CA VAL A 37 -11.38 5.12 -2.96
C VAL A 37 -11.56 3.69 -3.47
N ALA A 38 -12.79 3.19 -3.43
CA ALA A 38 -13.11 1.80 -3.71
C ALA A 38 -14.11 1.64 -4.87
N GLU A 39 -14.03 0.52 -5.58
CA GLU A 39 -15.13 0.03 -6.40
C GLU A 39 -16.15 -0.72 -5.54
N GLU A 40 -17.38 -0.89 -6.05
CA GLU A 40 -18.46 -1.59 -5.32
C GLU A 40 -18.03 -3.00 -4.83
N LYS A 41 -17.31 -3.75 -5.66
CA LYS A 41 -16.84 -5.11 -5.34
C LYS A 41 -15.82 -5.17 -4.19
N GLN A 42 -15.24 -4.03 -3.81
CA GLN A 42 -14.18 -3.92 -2.79
C GLN A 42 -14.70 -3.40 -1.45
N VAL A 43 -15.96 -2.96 -1.39
CA VAL A 43 -16.51 -2.26 -0.22
C VAL A 43 -16.34 -3.05 1.07
N GLU A 44 -16.72 -4.33 1.09
CA GLU A 44 -16.65 -5.15 2.31
C GLU A 44 -15.22 -5.25 2.86
N MET A 45 -14.25 -5.54 1.99
CA MET A 45 -12.83 -5.61 2.37
C MET A 45 -12.31 -4.24 2.82
N ALA A 46 -12.65 -3.18 2.08
CA ALA A 46 -12.22 -1.82 2.38
C ALA A 46 -12.78 -1.32 3.72
N GLU A 47 -14.04 -1.65 4.04
CA GLU A 47 -14.67 -1.35 5.33
C GLU A 47 -13.98 -2.07 6.47
N LYS A 48 -13.71 -3.37 6.34
CA LYS A 48 -12.98 -4.14 7.36
C LYS A 48 -11.61 -3.52 7.61
N ALA A 49 -10.83 -3.29 6.55
CA ALA A 49 -9.48 -2.76 6.66
C ALA A 49 -9.45 -1.32 7.23
N ALA A 50 -10.33 -0.45 6.75
CA ALA A 50 -10.41 0.93 7.22
C ALA A 50 -10.88 1.04 8.67
N THR A 51 -11.81 0.17 9.09
CA THR A 51 -12.28 0.11 10.49
C THR A 51 -11.15 -0.29 11.43
N THR A 52 -10.35 -1.30 11.08
CA THR A 52 -9.16 -1.70 11.83
C THR A 52 -8.14 -0.55 11.91
N ALA A 53 -7.89 0.14 10.80
CA ALA A 53 -6.97 1.29 10.77
C ALA A 53 -7.47 2.46 11.65
N ALA A 54 -8.76 2.81 11.54
CA ALA A 54 -9.40 3.88 12.31
C ALA A 54 -9.50 3.57 13.82
N ALA A 55 -9.45 2.30 14.22
CA ALA A 55 -9.39 1.92 15.63
C ALA A 55 -8.01 2.16 16.25
N MET A 56 -6.94 2.12 15.45
CA MET A 56 -5.57 2.38 15.89
C MET A 56 -5.22 3.87 15.85
N HIS A 57 -5.83 4.63 14.94
CA HIS A 57 -5.53 6.04 14.70
C HIS A 57 -6.82 6.87 14.66
N PRO A 58 -7.00 7.87 15.55
CA PRO A 58 -8.17 8.74 15.51
C PRO A 58 -8.28 9.51 14.19
N CYS A 59 -9.25 9.16 13.35
CA CYS A 59 -9.45 9.79 12.05
C CYS A 59 -10.92 10.03 11.72
N ARG A 60 -11.16 10.90 10.74
CA ARG A 60 -12.43 10.94 10.01
C ARG A 60 -12.32 10.04 8.79
N LEU A 61 -13.15 9.01 8.70
CA LEU A 61 -13.18 8.11 7.56
C LEU A 61 -14.14 8.64 6.48
N VAL A 62 -13.65 8.84 5.26
CA VAL A 62 -14.47 9.20 4.09
C VAL A 62 -14.28 8.13 3.03
N MET A 63 -15.26 7.24 2.89
CA MET A 63 -15.21 6.17 1.90
C MET A 63 -15.97 6.59 0.65
N VAL A 64 -15.25 6.69 -0.47
CA VAL A 64 -15.78 7.00 -1.80
C VAL A 64 -15.91 5.70 -2.58
N VAL A 65 -17.15 5.27 -2.78
CA VAL A 65 -17.50 4.10 -3.57
C VAL A 65 -17.92 4.54 -4.97
N ARG A 66 -17.05 4.26 -5.95
CA ARG A 66 -17.32 4.47 -7.38
C ARG A 66 -18.11 3.27 -7.90
N ARG A 67 -19.44 3.37 -7.89
CA ARG A 67 -20.34 2.22 -8.14
C ARG A 67 -20.53 1.96 -9.64
N GLU A 68 -20.85 2.99 -10.40
CA GLU A 68 -21.07 2.89 -11.86
C GLU A 68 -20.77 4.23 -12.54
N ASN A 69 -19.52 4.42 -12.98
CA ASN A 69 -19.07 5.70 -13.56
C ASN A 69 -19.72 6.02 -14.92
N THR A 70 -20.26 5.00 -15.59
CA THR A 70 -20.93 5.11 -16.90
C THR A 70 -22.43 5.36 -16.80
N ALA A 71 -22.99 5.43 -15.60
CA ALA A 71 -24.43 5.68 -15.43
C ALA A 71 -24.81 7.03 -16.07
N PRO A 72 -25.94 7.12 -16.79
CA PRO A 72 -26.30 8.32 -17.55
C PRO A 72 -26.62 9.52 -16.67
N THR A 73 -27.11 9.27 -15.44
CA THR A 73 -27.50 10.32 -14.50
C THR A 73 -26.53 10.35 -13.32
N PRO A 74 -25.92 11.51 -13.01
CA PRO A 74 -25.12 11.64 -11.80
C PRO A 74 -26.02 11.52 -10.57
N ARG A 75 -25.60 10.73 -9.58
CA ARG A 75 -26.32 10.52 -8.33
C ARG A 75 -25.33 10.37 -7.18
N LEU A 76 -25.73 10.83 -6.01
CA LEU A 76 -25.02 10.62 -4.74
C LEU A 76 -25.97 9.96 -3.75
N ASP A 77 -25.57 8.83 -3.21
CA ASP A 77 -26.13 8.29 -1.97
C ASP A 77 -25.07 8.39 -0.87
N ALA A 78 -25.48 8.59 0.37
CA ALA A 78 -24.56 8.73 1.48
C ALA A 78 -25.06 8.05 2.76
N GLU A 79 -24.12 7.50 3.52
CA GLU A 79 -24.34 7.06 4.90
C GLU A 79 -23.42 7.85 5.82
N VAL A 80 -23.98 8.43 6.87
CA VAL A 80 -23.27 9.22 7.87
C VAL A 80 -23.40 8.55 9.23
N SER A 81 -22.27 8.30 9.88
CA SER A 81 -22.21 7.74 11.23
C SER A 81 -21.15 8.44 12.08
N VAL A 82 -21.40 8.48 13.38
CA VAL A 82 -20.43 8.89 14.40
C VAL A 82 -20.37 7.73 15.39
N GLY A 83 -19.22 7.06 15.44
CA GLY A 83 -19.11 5.73 16.02
C GLY A 83 -19.84 4.65 15.21
N GLY A 84 -19.67 3.40 15.62
CA GLY A 84 -20.39 2.25 15.06
C GLY A 84 -19.55 1.42 14.07
N ARG A 85 -20.18 0.99 12.98
CA ARG A 85 -19.65 -0.02 12.04
C ARG A 85 -18.31 0.37 11.39
N LEU A 86 -18.15 1.65 11.06
CA LEU A 86 -16.99 2.18 10.33
C LEU A 86 -15.90 2.74 11.26
N GLY A 87 -15.92 2.32 12.53
CA GLY A 87 -14.95 2.72 13.54
C GLY A 87 -15.50 3.70 14.57
N PRO A 88 -14.65 4.09 15.54
CA PRO A 88 -15.08 4.90 16.68
C PRO A 88 -15.32 6.38 16.34
N GLY A 89 -14.79 6.86 15.21
CA GLY A 89 -14.83 8.26 14.79
C GLY A 89 -16.02 8.65 13.92
N GLU A 90 -15.89 9.80 13.26
CA GLU A 90 -16.80 10.22 12.20
C GLU A 90 -16.54 9.41 10.94
N ALA A 91 -17.59 8.87 10.34
CA ALA A 91 -17.49 8.16 9.08
C ALA A 91 -18.58 8.59 8.11
N VAL A 92 -18.18 8.78 6.84
CA VAL A 92 -19.06 9.08 5.72
C VAL A 92 -18.77 8.08 4.61
N GLN A 93 -19.77 7.32 4.20
CA GLN A 93 -19.69 6.46 3.02
C GLN A 93 -20.50 7.09 1.90
N LEU A 94 -19.84 7.44 0.80
CA LEU A 94 -20.41 8.07 -0.38
C LEU A 94 -20.49 7.01 -1.49
N ARG A 95 -21.67 6.77 -2.05
CA ARG A 95 -21.85 5.97 -3.26
C ARG A 95 -22.16 6.90 -4.41
N MET A 96 -21.26 6.93 -5.39
CA MET A 96 -21.31 7.86 -6.52
C MET A 96 -21.57 7.12 -7.83
N TYR A 97 -22.40 7.73 -8.67
CA TYR A 97 -22.80 7.21 -9.98
C TYR A 97 -22.57 8.25 -11.07
N GLY A 98 -22.36 7.77 -12.29
CA GLY A 98 -22.18 8.59 -13.49
C GLY A 98 -20.98 9.52 -13.36
N ARG A 99 -21.08 10.69 -14.02
CA ARG A 99 -20.00 11.69 -14.02
C ARG A 99 -19.62 12.21 -12.63
N LEU A 100 -20.48 12.08 -11.62
CA LEU A 100 -20.13 12.49 -10.25
C LEU A 100 -18.98 11.65 -9.68
N ALA A 101 -18.92 10.36 -10.00
CA ALA A 101 -17.87 9.47 -9.53
C ALA A 101 -16.46 9.86 -10.05
N LEU A 102 -16.42 10.65 -11.13
CA LEU A 102 -15.21 11.20 -11.75
C LEU A 102 -14.78 12.54 -11.14
N HIS A 103 -15.63 13.14 -10.31
CA HIS A 103 -15.42 14.44 -9.66
C HIS A 103 -15.63 14.33 -8.14
N ALA A 104 -15.22 13.20 -7.55
CA ALA A 104 -15.46 12.90 -6.15
C ALA A 104 -14.87 13.95 -5.20
N GLU A 105 -13.77 14.60 -5.60
CA GLU A 105 -13.12 15.68 -4.86
C GLU A 105 -14.07 16.85 -4.55
N SER A 106 -15.05 17.13 -5.43
CA SER A 106 -16.00 18.23 -5.19
C SER A 106 -16.94 17.97 -4.02
N VAL A 107 -17.19 16.70 -3.69
CA VAL A 107 -18.01 16.27 -2.55
C VAL A 107 -17.16 16.02 -1.31
N VAL A 108 -15.93 15.51 -1.48
CA VAL A 108 -15.03 15.17 -0.38
C VAL A 108 -14.37 16.40 0.25
N LEU A 109 -14.00 17.41 -0.55
CA LEU A 109 -13.33 18.62 -0.05
C LEU A 109 -14.04 19.30 1.15
N PRO A 110 -15.36 19.54 1.15
CA PRO A 110 -16.05 20.11 2.31
C PRO A 110 -16.23 19.14 3.49
N LEU A 111 -15.93 17.85 3.30
CA LEU A 111 -15.96 16.82 4.33
C LEU A 111 -14.60 16.58 4.98
N LEU A 112 -13.54 17.25 4.53
CA LEU A 112 -12.23 17.15 5.17
C LEU A 112 -12.27 17.78 6.57
N ALA A 113 -11.53 17.19 7.51
CA ALA A 113 -11.32 17.79 8.80
C ALA A 113 -10.42 19.03 8.64
N PRO A 114 -10.82 20.22 9.14
CA PRO A 114 -9.99 21.41 9.08
C PRO A 114 -8.63 21.15 9.74
N ASP A 115 -7.56 21.63 9.10
CA ASP A 115 -6.18 21.57 9.62
C ASP A 115 -5.65 20.15 9.93
N ALA A 116 -6.30 19.11 9.43
CA ALA A 116 -5.86 17.73 9.56
C ALA A 116 -5.36 17.19 8.22
N PRO A 117 -4.23 16.48 8.19
CA PRO A 117 -3.71 15.88 6.98
C PRO A 117 -4.68 14.84 6.41
N VAL A 118 -4.66 14.69 5.09
CA VAL A 118 -5.47 13.78 4.30
C VAL A 118 -4.61 12.61 3.84
N VAL A 119 -5.12 11.41 4.09
CA VAL A 119 -4.54 10.16 3.58
C VAL A 119 -5.50 9.56 2.57
N THR A 120 -5.06 9.29 1.35
CA THR A 120 -5.88 8.60 0.35
C THR A 120 -5.34 7.20 0.11
N TRP A 121 -6.22 6.20 0.16
CA TRP A 121 -5.92 4.80 -0.13
C TRP A 121 -6.83 4.25 -1.23
N TRP A 122 -6.23 3.54 -2.18
CA TRP A 122 -6.94 2.74 -3.18
C TRP A 122 -6.78 1.26 -2.81
N PRO A 123 -7.85 0.57 -2.36
CA PRO A 123 -7.82 -0.86 -2.06
C PRO A 123 -7.61 -1.72 -3.31
N GLY A 124 -7.95 -1.16 -4.48
CA GLY A 124 -7.81 -1.77 -5.79
C GLY A 124 -6.64 -1.24 -6.60
N ARG A 125 -6.76 -1.40 -7.92
CA ARG A 125 -5.81 -0.82 -8.87
C ARG A 125 -5.91 0.70 -8.80
N ALA A 126 -4.89 1.34 -8.25
CA ALA A 126 -4.77 2.78 -8.28
C ALA A 126 -4.52 3.28 -9.71
N PRO A 127 -4.87 4.54 -10.03
CA PRO A 127 -4.54 5.16 -11.32
C PRO A 127 -3.05 5.03 -11.64
N GLU A 128 -2.67 4.90 -12.92
CA GLU A 128 -1.25 4.90 -13.35
C GLU A 128 -0.53 6.18 -12.92
N ARG A 129 -1.24 7.31 -12.99
CA ARG A 129 -0.80 8.62 -12.48
C ARG A 129 -1.72 9.04 -11.35
N LEU A 130 -1.25 9.08 -10.10
CA LEU A 130 -2.11 9.45 -8.97
C LEU A 130 -2.66 10.88 -9.07
N ALA A 131 -1.99 11.74 -9.86
CA ALA A 131 -2.43 13.10 -10.16
C ALA A 131 -3.69 13.17 -11.05
N THR A 132 -4.14 12.06 -11.65
CA THR A 132 -5.40 12.03 -12.44
C THR A 132 -6.63 11.74 -11.59
N ASP A 133 -6.44 11.44 -10.31
CA ASP A 133 -7.52 11.31 -9.34
C ASP A 133 -7.48 12.50 -8.37
N GLY A 134 -8.54 13.32 -8.37
CA GLY A 134 -8.63 14.50 -7.51
C GLY A 134 -8.43 14.19 -6.04
N LEU A 135 -8.82 13.00 -5.58
CA LEU A 135 -8.62 12.57 -4.19
C LEU A 135 -7.15 12.23 -3.89
N GLY A 136 -6.37 11.84 -4.90
CA GLY A 136 -4.92 11.72 -4.77
C GLY A 136 -4.24 13.08 -4.66
N VAL A 137 -4.74 14.09 -5.37
CA VAL A 137 -4.19 15.46 -5.33
C VAL A 137 -4.43 16.13 -3.98
N LEU A 138 -5.57 15.86 -3.34
CA LEU A 138 -5.91 16.41 -2.02
C LEU A 138 -5.09 15.82 -0.86
N ALA A 139 -4.43 14.67 -1.06
CA ALA A 139 -3.79 13.93 0.01
C ALA A 139 -2.31 14.26 0.17
N GLU A 140 -1.83 14.38 1.41
CA GLU A 140 -0.42 14.42 1.74
C GLU A 140 0.21 13.02 1.72
N ARG A 141 -0.54 11.99 2.16
CA ARG A 141 -0.12 10.58 2.11
C ARG A 141 -0.99 9.80 1.13
N ARG A 142 -0.37 9.11 0.17
CA ARG A 142 -1.08 8.36 -0.89
C ARG A 142 -0.62 6.91 -0.87
N VAL A 143 -1.53 6.02 -0.49
CA VAL A 143 -1.25 4.61 -0.23
C VAL A 143 -1.79 3.76 -1.39
N THR A 144 -0.90 3.04 -2.05
CA THR A 144 -1.24 2.05 -3.10
C THR A 144 -0.91 0.63 -2.65
N ASP A 145 -1.25 -0.38 -3.44
CA ASP A 145 -0.76 -1.74 -3.23
C ASP A 145 -0.40 -2.38 -4.57
N CYS A 146 0.89 -2.57 -4.84
CA CYS A 146 1.34 -3.21 -6.07
C CYS A 146 0.92 -4.70 -6.13
N ALA A 147 0.65 -5.33 -4.99
CA ALA A 147 0.29 -6.75 -4.93
C ALA A 147 -1.11 -7.05 -5.48
N VAL A 148 -1.99 -6.06 -5.63
CA VAL A 148 -3.32 -6.27 -6.23
C VAL A 148 -3.31 -6.22 -7.77
N HIS A 149 -2.15 -5.94 -8.38
CA HIS A 149 -1.97 -5.95 -9.83
C HIS A 149 -1.47 -7.31 -10.32
N ASP A 150 -1.95 -7.75 -11.50
CA ASP A 150 -1.50 -8.99 -12.14
C ASP A 150 0.02 -9.05 -12.35
N ASN A 151 0.64 -7.90 -12.61
CA ASN A 151 2.09 -7.75 -12.69
C ASN A 151 2.56 -6.71 -11.66
N ALA A 152 2.88 -7.19 -10.46
CA ALA A 152 3.27 -6.35 -9.33
C ALA A 152 4.58 -5.59 -9.58
N LEU A 153 5.54 -6.16 -10.31
CA LEU A 153 6.78 -5.47 -10.65
C LEU A 153 6.58 -4.33 -11.63
N GLU A 154 5.67 -4.50 -12.60
CA GLU A 154 5.33 -3.42 -13.51
C GLU A 154 4.57 -2.31 -12.79
N ALA A 155 3.63 -2.67 -11.91
CA ALA A 155 2.99 -1.70 -11.02
C ALA A 155 4.02 -0.91 -10.20
N LEU A 156 5.04 -1.59 -9.65
CA LEU A 156 6.13 -0.96 -8.90
C LEU A 156 6.94 0.03 -9.75
N ARG A 157 7.24 -0.29 -11.02
CA ARG A 157 7.90 0.64 -11.95
C ARG A 157 7.04 1.85 -12.28
N ILE A 158 5.73 1.66 -12.44
CA ILE A 158 4.78 2.76 -12.61
C ILE A 158 4.79 3.65 -11.36
N ARG A 159 4.77 3.07 -10.15
CA ARG A 159 4.91 3.84 -8.89
C ARG A 159 6.22 4.63 -8.83
N ALA A 160 7.35 4.07 -9.23
CA ALA A 160 8.61 4.82 -9.31
C ALA A 160 8.58 5.95 -10.34
N THR A 161 7.96 5.71 -11.50
CA THR A 161 7.83 6.73 -12.54
C THR A 161 6.95 7.88 -12.09
N ASP A 162 5.82 7.59 -11.44
CA ASP A 162 4.85 8.59 -10.99
C ASP A 162 5.16 9.18 -9.60
N TYR A 163 6.15 8.64 -8.87
CA TYR A 163 6.43 8.98 -7.46
C TYR A 163 6.48 10.50 -7.18
N ALA A 164 5.83 10.89 -6.09
CA ALA A 164 5.99 12.16 -5.39
C ALA A 164 6.19 11.90 -3.89
N PRO A 165 7.00 12.69 -3.16
CA PRO A 165 7.10 12.55 -1.71
C PRO A 165 5.73 12.56 -1.02
N GLY A 166 5.49 11.58 -0.15
CA GLY A 166 4.18 11.28 0.44
C GLY A 166 3.48 10.06 -0.19
N ASP A 167 3.97 9.57 -1.33
CA ASP A 167 3.54 8.28 -1.88
C ASP A 167 4.15 7.13 -1.08
N THR A 168 3.37 6.07 -0.90
CA THR A 168 3.78 4.80 -0.28
C THR A 168 3.02 3.64 -0.93
N ASP A 169 3.51 2.43 -0.73
CA ASP A 169 2.87 1.22 -1.22
C ASP A 169 2.84 0.16 -0.11
N LEU A 170 1.73 -0.56 0.05
CA LEU A 170 1.59 -1.57 1.09
C LEU A 170 2.59 -2.73 0.93
N ALA A 171 3.15 -2.95 -0.26
CA ALA A 171 4.28 -3.89 -0.43
C ALA A 171 5.51 -3.50 0.42
N TRP A 172 5.73 -2.19 0.65
CA TRP A 172 6.76 -1.69 1.55
C TRP A 172 6.43 -1.93 3.03
N THR A 173 5.19 -1.66 3.42
CA THR A 173 4.71 -1.87 4.79
C THR A 173 4.74 -3.34 5.19
N ARG A 174 4.44 -4.24 4.25
CA ARG A 174 4.48 -5.71 4.46
C ARG A 174 5.87 -6.20 4.91
N ILE A 175 6.94 -5.49 4.55
CA ILE A 175 8.31 -5.90 4.86
C ILE A 175 8.90 -5.19 6.09
N THR A 176 8.11 -4.43 6.86
CA THR A 176 8.60 -3.77 8.09
C THR A 176 9.21 -4.76 9.09
N SER A 177 8.58 -5.93 9.30
CA SER A 177 9.11 -6.96 10.21
C SER A 177 10.42 -7.57 9.69
N TRP A 178 10.54 -7.80 8.38
CA TRP A 178 11.79 -8.23 7.75
C TRP A 178 12.90 -7.20 7.95
N ARG A 179 12.64 -5.92 7.67
CA ARG A 179 13.62 -4.84 7.86
C ARG A 179 14.09 -4.74 9.30
N SER A 180 13.16 -4.88 10.25
CA SER A 180 13.45 -4.83 11.68
C SER A 180 14.33 -6.01 12.12
N MET A 181 14.04 -7.22 11.63
CA MET A 181 14.85 -8.40 11.92
C MET A 181 16.25 -8.34 11.32
N LEU A 182 16.36 -7.85 10.08
CA LEU A 182 17.65 -7.64 9.41
C LEU A 182 18.52 -6.64 10.15
N ALA A 183 17.95 -5.50 10.55
CA ALA A 183 18.67 -4.49 11.34
C ALA A 183 19.17 -5.09 12.66
N ALA A 184 18.30 -5.77 13.41
CA ALA A 184 18.67 -6.40 14.68
C ALA A 184 19.74 -7.49 14.52
N ALA A 185 19.71 -8.26 13.43
CA ALA A 185 20.72 -9.29 13.15
C ALA A 185 22.10 -8.67 12.88
N VAL A 186 22.15 -7.56 12.14
CA VAL A 186 23.40 -6.82 11.87
C VAL A 186 23.93 -6.15 13.15
N ASP A 187 23.07 -5.53 13.95
CA ASP A 187 23.47 -4.89 15.22
C ASP A 187 24.05 -5.91 16.22
N SER A 188 23.43 -7.10 16.31
CA SER A 188 23.93 -8.22 17.11
C SER A 188 25.31 -8.69 16.62
N ALA A 189 25.56 -8.63 15.31
CA ALA A 189 26.85 -9.02 14.73
C ALA A 189 28.00 -8.06 15.07
N GLY A 190 27.70 -6.77 15.27
CA GLY A 190 28.66 -5.72 15.64
C GLY A 190 28.84 -5.52 17.15
N SER A 191 28.25 -6.35 18.01
CA SER A 191 28.28 -6.18 19.46
C SER A 191 29.69 -6.36 20.08
N PRO A 192 29.99 -5.69 21.22
CA PRO A 192 31.31 -5.70 21.84
C PRO A 192 31.86 -7.11 22.08
N GLY A 193 33.08 -7.38 21.60
CA GLY A 193 33.73 -8.69 21.67
C GLY A 193 33.67 -9.51 20.37
N SER A 194 32.94 -9.06 19.34
CA SER A 194 33.13 -9.51 17.95
C SER A 194 33.98 -8.49 17.18
N PRO A 195 34.77 -8.91 16.16
CA PRO A 195 35.38 -7.97 15.22
C PRO A 195 34.30 -7.05 14.64
N SER A 196 34.64 -5.79 14.34
CA SER A 196 33.74 -4.96 13.54
C SER A 196 33.58 -5.62 12.17
N VAL A 197 32.36 -6.04 11.84
CA VAL A 197 32.06 -6.72 10.59
C VAL A 197 31.13 -5.85 9.76
N ALA A 198 31.59 -5.47 8.58
CA ALA A 198 30.76 -4.77 7.59
C ALA A 198 29.95 -5.80 6.78
N VAL A 199 28.72 -5.45 6.42
CA VAL A 199 27.94 -6.23 5.46
C VAL A 199 28.44 -5.88 4.05
N ALA A 200 28.98 -6.86 3.33
CA ALA A 200 29.57 -6.70 2.00
C ALA A 200 28.55 -6.90 0.86
N GLY A 201 27.42 -7.54 1.15
CA GLY A 201 26.39 -7.83 0.15
C GLY A 201 25.30 -8.74 0.68
N GLY A 202 24.52 -9.31 -0.23
CA GLY A 202 23.49 -10.28 0.12
C GLY A 202 22.53 -10.62 -1.01
N GLU A 203 21.61 -11.52 -0.69
CA GLU A 203 20.55 -12.02 -1.56
C GLU A 203 19.24 -12.06 -0.79
N VAL A 204 18.14 -11.71 -1.47
CA VAL A 204 16.78 -11.92 -0.97
C VAL A 204 16.23 -13.15 -1.68
N TYR A 205 15.86 -14.17 -0.93
CA TYR A 205 15.20 -15.35 -1.46
C TYR A 205 13.70 -15.18 -1.42
N GLY A 206 13.04 -15.48 -2.53
CA GLY A 206 11.59 -15.37 -2.63
C GLY A 206 11.08 -15.47 -4.05
N ARG A 207 9.82 -15.10 -4.22
CA ARG A 207 9.21 -15.04 -5.55
C ARG A 207 9.80 -13.89 -6.36
N PRO A 208 10.28 -14.14 -7.59
CA PRO A 208 10.89 -13.09 -8.42
C PRO A 208 9.86 -12.06 -8.92
N ASP A 209 8.56 -12.36 -8.86
CA ASP A 209 7.47 -11.46 -9.24
C ASP A 209 6.89 -10.64 -8.07
N SER A 210 7.45 -10.76 -6.86
CA SER A 210 6.98 -10.02 -5.68
C SER A 210 7.54 -8.59 -5.63
N ALA A 211 6.63 -7.61 -5.56
CA ALA A 211 7.00 -6.21 -5.31
C ALA A 211 7.66 -6.02 -3.93
N SER A 212 7.19 -6.74 -2.90
CA SER A 212 7.77 -6.68 -1.55
C SER A 212 9.21 -7.23 -1.52
N ALA A 213 9.47 -8.34 -2.23
CA ALA A 213 10.83 -8.89 -2.34
C ALA A 213 11.75 -7.93 -3.10
N ALA A 214 11.27 -7.33 -4.20
CA ALA A 214 12.00 -6.32 -4.95
C ALA A 214 12.32 -5.08 -4.11
N LEU A 215 11.36 -4.60 -3.30
CA LEU A 215 11.56 -3.48 -2.39
C LEU A 215 12.54 -3.81 -1.26
N LEU A 216 12.52 -5.03 -0.71
CA LEU A 216 13.49 -5.44 0.30
C LEU A 216 14.92 -5.50 -0.29
N ALA A 217 15.07 -6.05 -1.49
CA ALA A 217 16.34 -6.06 -2.20
C ALA A 217 16.81 -4.64 -2.57
N GLY A 218 15.89 -3.76 -2.98
CA GLY A 218 16.17 -2.35 -3.23
C GLY A 218 16.63 -1.61 -1.97
N TRP A 219 15.95 -1.82 -0.84
CA TRP A 219 16.34 -1.25 0.45
C TRP A 219 17.75 -1.70 0.86
N LEU A 220 18.02 -3.01 0.85
CA LEU A 220 19.36 -3.52 1.14
C LEU A 220 20.39 -2.94 0.17
N SER A 221 20.07 -2.85 -1.12
CA SER A 221 20.97 -2.26 -2.10
C SER A 221 21.30 -0.80 -1.79
N SER A 222 20.31 -0.02 -1.35
CA SER A 222 20.49 1.38 -0.97
C SER A 222 21.36 1.55 0.29
N ARG A 223 21.23 0.64 1.26
CA ARG A 223 21.97 0.69 2.52
C ARG A 223 23.40 0.19 2.39
N LEU A 224 23.61 -0.82 1.55
CA LEU A 224 24.90 -1.50 1.35
C LEU A 224 25.72 -0.91 0.21
N PHE A 225 25.15 0.01 -0.58
CA PHE A 225 25.76 0.56 -1.80
C PHE A 225 26.25 -0.52 -2.79
N THR A 226 25.60 -1.68 -2.78
CA THR A 226 25.89 -2.82 -3.65
C THR A 226 24.59 -3.45 -4.14
N ARG A 227 24.62 -4.12 -5.29
CA ARG A 227 23.40 -4.70 -5.87
C ARG A 227 23.02 -5.99 -5.16
N VAL A 228 21.92 -5.95 -4.41
CA VAL A 228 21.22 -7.13 -3.87
C VAL A 228 20.13 -7.56 -4.86
N LYS A 229 20.03 -8.86 -5.12
CA LYS A 229 19.06 -9.44 -6.07
C LYS A 229 18.00 -10.25 -5.33
N VAL A 230 16.83 -10.35 -5.95
CA VAL A 230 15.84 -11.38 -5.60
C VAL A 230 16.21 -12.66 -6.34
N VAL A 231 16.35 -13.76 -5.62
CA VAL A 231 16.72 -15.07 -6.14
C VAL A 231 15.57 -16.02 -5.84
N GLN A 232 15.12 -16.76 -6.86
CA GLN A 232 14.18 -17.85 -6.64
C GLN A 232 14.95 -19.04 -6.04
N PRO A 233 14.56 -19.56 -4.87
CA PRO A 233 15.19 -20.73 -4.30
C PRO A 233 15.01 -21.93 -5.25
N ASP A 234 16.09 -22.65 -5.54
CA ASP A 234 16.04 -23.88 -6.36
C ASP A 234 15.88 -25.16 -5.50
N GLY A 235 15.87 -24.99 -4.16
CA GLY A 235 15.67 -26.07 -3.19
C GLY A 235 16.93 -26.91 -2.93
N GLY A 236 18.10 -26.45 -3.40
CA GLY A 236 19.36 -27.16 -3.26
C GLY A 236 20.03 -26.98 -1.91
N ALA A 237 19.91 -25.80 -1.27
CA ALA A 237 20.60 -25.51 -0.01
C ALA A 237 19.67 -25.47 1.23
N PRO A 238 20.14 -25.87 2.43
CA PRO A 238 19.32 -25.82 3.66
C PRO A 238 18.77 -24.43 4.00
N HIS A 239 19.49 -23.38 3.60
CA HIS A 239 19.14 -21.97 3.80
C HIS A 239 18.20 -21.42 2.70
N GLU A 240 17.92 -22.20 1.67
CA GLU A 240 16.93 -21.87 0.62
C GLU A 240 15.55 -22.47 0.93
N ASN A 241 15.47 -23.32 1.97
CA ASN A 241 14.26 -24.04 2.38
C ASN A 241 13.26 -23.19 3.20
N GLY A 242 13.39 -21.87 3.17
CA GLY A 242 12.37 -20.98 3.73
C GLY A 242 11.07 -21.11 2.94
N GLN A 243 9.93 -21.10 3.64
CA GLN A 243 8.64 -21.02 2.96
C GLN A 243 8.35 -19.55 2.66
N PRO A 244 7.94 -19.18 1.42
CA PRO A 244 7.52 -17.81 1.16
C PRO A 244 6.41 -17.38 2.11
N ASP A 245 6.57 -16.19 2.72
CA ASP A 245 5.50 -15.55 3.49
C ASP A 245 4.46 -14.88 2.57
N ALA A 246 3.52 -14.15 3.15
CA ALA A 246 2.52 -13.39 2.42
C ALA A 246 3.11 -12.25 1.55
N ALA A 247 4.33 -11.80 1.87
CA ALA A 247 5.10 -10.86 1.05
C ALA A 247 5.87 -11.57 -0.09
N GLY A 248 5.81 -12.91 -0.16
CA GLY A 248 6.53 -13.71 -1.15
C GLY A 248 8.03 -13.86 -0.85
N ILE A 249 8.46 -13.57 0.38
CA ILE A 249 9.87 -13.65 0.82
C ILE A 249 10.04 -14.92 1.64
N SER A 250 11.02 -15.75 1.27
CA SER A 250 11.35 -16.98 2.00
C SER A 250 12.58 -16.82 2.89
N GLY A 251 13.50 -15.91 2.55
CA GLY A 251 14.69 -15.68 3.34
C GLY A 251 15.58 -14.55 2.83
N VAL A 252 16.62 -14.27 3.59
CA VAL A 252 17.67 -13.32 3.24
C VAL A 252 19.03 -13.87 3.67
N ARG A 253 20.04 -13.74 2.82
CA ARG A 253 21.44 -13.99 3.16
C ARG A 253 22.19 -12.67 3.12
N LEU A 254 22.89 -12.34 4.19
CA LEU A 254 23.79 -11.19 4.26
C LEU A 254 25.23 -11.66 4.32
N ASP A 255 26.01 -11.21 3.35
CA ASP A 255 27.44 -11.47 3.27
C ASP A 255 28.18 -10.52 4.21
N LEU A 256 29.03 -11.10 5.05
CA LEU A 256 29.83 -10.40 6.03
C LEU A 256 31.29 -10.37 5.59
N ASP A 257 31.97 -9.23 5.74
CA ASP A 257 33.39 -9.13 5.40
C ASP A 257 34.25 -9.89 6.41
N GLY A 258 34.98 -10.91 5.95
CA GLY A 258 35.85 -11.74 6.79
C GLY A 258 35.14 -12.61 7.82
N ALA A 259 33.84 -12.84 7.71
CA ALA A 259 33.07 -13.70 8.61
C ALA A 259 32.00 -14.53 7.87
N ASP A 260 31.49 -15.57 8.53
CA ASP A 260 30.41 -16.38 7.98
C ASP A 260 29.12 -15.55 7.80
N PRO A 261 28.35 -15.77 6.71
CA PRO A 261 27.12 -15.03 6.43
C PRO A 261 26.07 -15.15 7.53
N ILE A 262 25.18 -14.15 7.59
CA ILE A 262 23.94 -14.22 8.36
C ILE A 262 22.83 -14.71 7.43
N TYR A 263 22.04 -15.66 7.92
CA TYR A 263 20.86 -16.14 7.22
C TYR A 263 19.61 -15.83 8.03
N ILE A 264 18.55 -15.40 7.35
CA ILE A 264 17.21 -15.24 7.93
C ILE A 264 16.25 -16.07 7.08
N HIS A 265 15.46 -16.94 7.72
CA HIS A 265 14.48 -17.79 7.04
C HIS A 265 13.10 -17.63 7.63
N HIS A 266 12.08 -17.58 6.77
CA HIS A 266 10.70 -17.66 7.21
C HIS A 266 10.23 -19.12 7.31
N ARG A 267 9.63 -19.47 8.44
CA ARG A 267 9.01 -20.77 8.73
C ARG A 267 7.70 -20.55 9.49
N GLY A 268 6.56 -20.64 8.79
CA GLY A 268 5.24 -20.66 9.42
C GLY A 268 4.95 -19.47 10.35
N GLY A 269 5.26 -18.25 9.92
CA GLY A 269 5.05 -17.02 10.70
C GLY A 269 6.21 -16.65 11.63
N VAL A 270 7.30 -17.42 11.64
CA VAL A 270 8.50 -17.15 12.44
C VAL A 270 9.69 -16.92 11.54
N GLY A 271 10.43 -15.85 11.79
CA GLY A 271 11.76 -15.63 11.24
C GLY A 271 12.82 -16.27 12.12
N VAL A 272 13.69 -17.08 11.52
CA VAL A 272 14.83 -17.72 12.17
C VAL A 272 16.10 -17.08 11.65
N VAL A 273 16.88 -16.46 12.55
CA VAL A 273 18.20 -15.89 12.26
C VAL A 273 19.28 -16.89 12.66
N SER A 274 20.08 -17.32 11.68
CA SER A 274 21.15 -18.30 11.82
C SER A 274 22.51 -17.69 11.49
N ARG A 275 23.51 -17.99 12.32
CA ARG A 275 24.90 -17.56 12.15
C ARG A 275 25.84 -18.65 12.65
N ALA A 276 26.94 -18.88 11.95
CA ALA A 276 27.93 -19.87 12.35
C ALA A 276 28.46 -19.60 13.77
N GLY A 277 28.58 -20.66 14.57
CA GLY A 277 29.09 -20.60 15.95
C GLY A 277 28.18 -19.89 16.95
N ARG A 278 26.94 -19.52 16.57
CA ARG A 278 25.94 -18.92 17.46
C ARG A 278 24.65 -19.73 17.44
N PRO A 279 23.93 -19.84 18.56
CA PRO A 279 22.58 -20.40 18.57
C PRO A 279 21.67 -19.59 17.66
N ASP A 280 20.74 -20.27 16.99
CA ASP A 280 19.67 -19.61 16.24
C ASP A 280 18.84 -18.73 17.18
N SER A 281 18.42 -17.58 16.66
CA SER A 281 17.46 -16.70 17.33
C SER A 281 16.20 -16.56 16.48
N THR A 282 15.07 -16.27 17.12
CA THR A 282 13.79 -16.21 16.43
C THR A 282 13.03 -14.93 16.75
N ALA A 283 12.21 -14.49 15.81
CA ALA A 283 11.29 -13.38 16.00
C ALA A 283 10.05 -13.55 15.11
N ALA A 284 8.97 -12.83 15.43
CA ALA A 284 7.72 -12.94 14.71
C ALA A 284 7.86 -12.36 13.28
N LEU A 285 7.43 -13.15 12.29
CA LEU A 285 7.19 -12.75 10.91
C LEU A 285 5.77 -13.19 10.50
N ALA A 286 4.80 -12.90 11.37
CA ALA A 286 3.41 -13.24 11.12
C ALA A 286 2.86 -12.43 9.94
N GLU A 287 1.94 -13.05 9.20
CA GLU A 287 1.16 -12.34 8.20
C GLU A 287 0.32 -11.25 8.87
N ARG A 288 0.26 -10.08 8.22
CA ARG A 288 -0.46 -8.90 8.71
C ARG A 288 -1.61 -8.60 7.77
N GLU A 289 -2.79 -8.39 8.35
CA GLU A 289 -3.98 -7.98 7.62
C GLU A 289 -3.82 -6.56 7.07
N ILE A 290 -4.52 -6.23 5.98
CA ILE A 290 -4.44 -4.91 5.32
C ILE A 290 -4.72 -3.76 6.30
N GLY A 291 -5.67 -3.94 7.22
CA GLY A 291 -5.98 -2.93 8.23
C GLY A 291 -4.83 -2.62 9.18
N GLU A 292 -4.00 -3.61 9.52
CA GLU A 292 -2.79 -3.43 10.34
C GLU A 292 -1.68 -2.72 9.59
N LEU A 293 -1.56 -2.98 8.29
CA LEU A 293 -0.63 -2.27 7.40
C LEU A 293 -1.04 -0.81 7.26
N LEU A 294 -2.33 -0.55 6.98
CA LEU A 294 -2.86 0.80 6.91
C LEU A 294 -2.67 1.57 8.21
N GLY A 295 -2.89 0.95 9.37
CA GLY A 295 -2.59 1.57 10.65
C GLY A 295 -1.15 2.07 10.75
N GLU A 296 -0.19 1.27 10.30
CA GLU A 296 1.22 1.70 10.26
C GLU A 296 1.41 2.93 9.37
N GLU A 297 0.80 2.95 8.18
CA GLU A 297 0.86 4.09 7.26
C GLU A 297 0.18 5.35 7.81
N LEU A 298 -0.86 5.20 8.64
CA LEU A 298 -1.54 6.31 9.29
C LEU A 298 -0.76 6.89 10.49
N ARG A 299 0.26 6.18 10.99
CA ARG A 299 1.06 6.62 12.14
C ARG A 299 2.05 7.73 11.81
N ARG A 300 2.62 7.71 10.60
CA ARG A 300 3.62 8.68 10.15
C ARG A 300 3.29 9.16 8.74
N LEU A 301 2.94 10.44 8.63
CA LEU A 301 2.40 11.02 7.39
C LEU A 301 3.44 11.76 6.56
N ASP A 302 4.61 12.05 7.12
CA ASP A 302 5.74 12.62 6.37
C ASP A 302 6.21 11.66 5.26
N ALA A 303 6.95 12.21 4.30
CA ALA A 303 7.58 11.41 3.27
C ALA A 303 8.43 10.27 3.88
N ASP A 304 8.30 9.07 3.33
CA ASP A 304 9.16 7.95 3.68
C ASP A 304 10.38 7.93 2.75
N GLU A 305 11.47 8.53 3.23
CA GLU A 305 12.76 8.56 2.51
C GLU A 305 13.33 7.17 2.27
N LEU A 306 13.13 6.23 3.20
CA LEU A 306 13.62 4.85 3.05
C LEU A 306 12.84 4.10 1.98
N TYR A 307 11.52 4.32 1.91
CA TYR A 307 10.71 3.81 0.79
C TYR A 307 11.18 4.40 -0.53
N CYS A 308 11.39 5.73 -0.59
CA CYS A 308 11.88 6.41 -1.78
C CYS A 308 13.18 5.82 -2.31
N GLU A 309 14.17 5.61 -1.44
CA GLU A 309 15.46 5.02 -1.81
C GLU A 309 15.34 3.55 -2.20
N ALA A 310 14.52 2.77 -1.47
CA ALA A 310 14.27 1.37 -1.80
C ALA A 310 13.60 1.23 -3.16
N LEU A 311 12.60 2.07 -3.46
CA LEU A 311 11.89 2.13 -4.73
C LEU A 311 12.84 2.54 -5.87
N ALA A 312 13.66 3.57 -5.64
CA ALA A 312 14.69 4.02 -6.59
C ALA A 312 15.66 2.88 -6.94
N ALA A 313 16.21 2.20 -5.92
CA ALA A 313 17.14 1.11 -6.12
C ALA A 313 16.49 -0.13 -6.75
N ALA A 314 15.27 -0.48 -6.35
CA ALA A 314 14.53 -1.64 -6.88
C ALA A 314 14.18 -1.47 -8.37
N THR A 315 13.89 -0.24 -8.80
CA THR A 315 13.44 0.05 -10.16
C THR A 315 14.54 0.62 -11.07
N GLY A 316 15.66 1.05 -10.50
CA GLY A 316 16.72 1.77 -11.22
C GLY A 316 16.37 3.23 -11.54
N THR A 317 15.34 3.79 -10.89
CA THR A 317 14.89 5.17 -11.12
C THR A 317 15.63 6.12 -10.18
N SER A 318 16.23 7.19 -10.71
CA SER A 318 16.96 8.18 -9.90
C SER A 318 16.13 9.45 -9.66
N GLY A 319 16.56 10.26 -8.69
CA GLY A 319 15.99 11.59 -8.43
C GLY A 319 14.60 11.61 -7.81
N LEU A 320 14.12 10.49 -7.24
CA LEU A 320 12.78 10.39 -6.66
C LEU A 320 12.56 11.38 -5.49
N GLY A 321 13.53 11.48 -4.57
CA GLY A 321 13.43 12.34 -3.39
C GLY A 321 13.48 13.84 -3.67
N GLY A 322 13.93 14.24 -4.87
CA GLY A 322 14.00 15.65 -5.29
C GLY A 322 12.73 16.17 -5.97
N ARG A 323 11.69 15.34 -6.09
CA ARG A 323 10.43 15.70 -6.75
C ARG A 323 9.53 16.53 -5.83
N ALA A 324 8.62 17.31 -6.42
CA ALA A 324 7.66 18.08 -5.65
C ALA A 324 6.70 17.15 -4.86
N PRO A 325 6.45 17.41 -3.55
CA PRO A 325 5.52 16.61 -2.75
C PRO A 325 4.06 16.82 -3.16
N THR A 326 3.75 18.00 -3.69
CA THR A 326 2.42 18.37 -4.13
C THR A 326 2.22 18.00 -5.60
N ARG A 327 0.99 17.60 -5.92
CA ARG A 327 0.55 17.28 -7.29
C ARG A 327 -0.44 18.33 -7.77
N SER A 328 -0.52 18.54 -9.08
CA SER A 328 -1.60 19.30 -9.70
C SER A 328 -2.52 18.32 -10.40
N LEU A 329 -3.84 18.54 -10.31
CA LEU A 329 -4.82 17.68 -10.97
C LEU A 329 -4.60 17.69 -12.48
N ILE A 330 -4.35 16.51 -13.03
CA ILE A 330 -4.32 16.25 -14.46
C ILE A 330 -5.69 15.71 -14.84
N TRP A 331 -6.55 16.59 -15.35
CA TRP A 331 -7.87 16.16 -15.79
C TRP A 331 -7.74 15.26 -17.03
N GLU A 332 -8.18 14.01 -16.90
CA GLU A 332 -8.40 13.09 -18.01
C GLU A 332 -9.89 12.81 -18.10
N ASP A 333 -10.53 13.14 -19.23
CA ASP A 333 -11.93 12.75 -19.42
C ASP A 333 -11.99 11.24 -19.73
N PRO A 334 -12.55 10.40 -18.85
CA PRO A 334 -12.63 8.97 -19.06
C PRO A 334 -13.53 8.59 -20.25
N ALA A 335 -14.36 9.51 -20.74
CA ALA A 335 -15.14 9.32 -21.98
C ALA A 335 -14.30 9.54 -23.25
N THR A 336 -13.09 10.10 -23.14
CA THR A 336 -12.17 10.32 -24.26
C THR A 336 -11.01 9.32 -24.29
N SER A 337 -10.89 8.44 -23.27
CA SER A 337 -9.79 7.47 -23.14
C SER A 337 -10.07 6.11 -23.80
N GLU A 338 -10.98 6.04 -24.78
CA GLU A 338 -11.41 4.82 -25.49
C GLU A 338 -10.30 4.01 -26.19
N ASP A 339 -9.03 4.39 -26.11
CA ASP A 339 -7.89 3.65 -26.71
C ASP A 339 -6.98 2.90 -25.71
N LYS A 340 -7.39 2.69 -24.45
CA LYS A 340 -6.75 1.68 -23.58
C LYS A 340 -7.72 0.57 -23.19
N ALA A 341 -7.97 -0.33 -24.15
CA ALA A 341 -8.56 -1.62 -23.85
C ALA A 341 -7.74 -2.35 -22.76
N PRO A 342 -8.37 -3.05 -21.80
CA PRO A 342 -7.65 -4.00 -20.97
C PRO A 342 -7.05 -5.06 -21.90
N LEU A 343 -5.74 -5.31 -21.79
CA LEU A 343 -5.05 -6.43 -22.45
C LEU A 343 -5.67 -7.75 -21.94
N GLY A 344 -6.77 -8.14 -22.56
CA GLY A 344 -7.41 -9.44 -22.43
C GLY A 344 -6.64 -10.47 -23.25
N THR A 345 -6.15 -11.48 -22.55
CA THR A 345 -5.74 -12.82 -23.01
C THR A 345 -5.94 -13.11 -24.50
N ALA A 346 -4.89 -12.93 -25.30
CA ALA A 346 -4.80 -13.49 -26.64
C ALA A 346 -4.37 -14.97 -26.58
N ALA A 347 -5.30 -15.87 -26.25
CA ALA A 347 -5.14 -17.30 -26.51
C ALA A 347 -6.50 -18.01 -26.45
N GLU A 348 -7.31 -17.89 -27.50
CA GLU A 348 -8.27 -18.93 -27.95
C GLU A 348 -9.05 -18.45 -29.19
N ALA A 349 -8.36 -18.37 -30.33
CA ALA A 349 -9.04 -18.28 -31.63
C ALA A 349 -8.15 -18.90 -32.72
N LYS A 350 -7.78 -20.18 -32.57
CA LYS A 350 -7.20 -20.94 -33.68
C LYS A 350 -7.41 -22.45 -33.57
N ALA A 351 -8.66 -22.88 -33.62
CA ALA A 351 -9.01 -24.19 -34.17
C ALA A 351 -10.52 -24.25 -34.41
N ILE A 352 -10.95 -24.05 -35.65
CA ILE A 352 -11.97 -24.83 -36.37
C ILE A 352 -12.00 -24.23 -37.77
N GLY A 353 -11.26 -24.87 -38.67
CA GLY A 353 -11.08 -24.38 -40.03
C GLY A 353 -10.15 -25.27 -40.83
N ARG A 354 -10.59 -26.52 -41.05
CA ARG A 354 -10.27 -27.47 -42.13
C ARG A 354 -9.95 -28.87 -41.60
N SER A 355 -10.80 -29.85 -41.94
CA SER A 355 -10.48 -30.84 -42.98
C SER A 355 -11.52 -31.98 -43.05
N LYS A 356 -12.13 -32.13 -44.24
CA LYS A 356 -12.63 -33.38 -44.89
C LYS A 356 -13.82 -34.09 -44.20
N LYS A 357 -14.96 -34.30 -44.86
CA LYS A 357 -15.18 -34.94 -46.16
C LYS A 357 -16.52 -34.51 -46.76
#